data_AF-A0A553PSV1-F1
#
_entry.id   AF-A0A553PSV1-F1
#
_cell.length_a   1.000
_cell.length_b   1.000
_cell.length_c   1.000
_cell.angle_alpha   90.00
_cell.angle_beta   90.00
_cell.angle_gamma   90.00
#
_symmetry.space_group_name_H-M   'P 1'
#
loop_
_entity.id
_entity.type
_entity.pdbx_description
1 polymer ?
#
loop_
_entity_poly.entity_id
_entity_poly.type
_entity_poly.pdbx_seq_one_letter_code
_entity_poly.pdbx_strand_id
1 'polypeptide(L)'
;MALLPGYESSIPGWTQMCLGLGYIIGPVLGSLLFEFGGFGLPFYIFGGIILFLAFDLLLIVPNIKPGTAARDHKSLAHDSKPPLTIKSVFKSFNLSLPFFDKFVLYYGTGIFESMLQPHMINSEAQATQFEVTMAFLIVAGCYMVTTPITG
;
A
#
# COMPACT_ATOMS: atom_id res chain seq x y z
N MET A 1 6.88 14.11 -10.31
CA MET A 1 7.86 15.07 -9.80
C MET A 1 8.33 14.54 -8.46
N ALA A 2 9.42 13.78 -8.44
CA ALA A 2 9.88 13.11 -7.23
C ALA A 2 10.59 14.09 -6.30
N LEU A 3 10.48 13.84 -5.00
CA LEU A 3 11.04 14.67 -3.93
C LEU A 3 12.58 14.77 -3.95
N LEU A 4 13.26 13.86 -4.65
CA LEU A 4 14.61 14.09 -5.13
C LEU A 4 14.83 13.36 -6.49
N PRO A 5 15.59 13.93 -7.44
CA PRO A 5 15.76 13.41 -8.79
C PRO A 5 16.73 12.21 -8.86
N GLY A 6 16.44 11.24 -9.74
CA GLY A 6 17.32 10.09 -10.04
C GLY A 6 16.97 8.76 -9.36
N TYR A 7 16.10 8.78 -8.35
CA TYR A 7 15.61 7.58 -7.65
C TYR A 7 14.08 7.65 -7.48
N GLU A 8 13.42 8.27 -8.47
CA GLU A 8 11.97 8.51 -8.51
C GLU A 8 11.15 7.22 -8.46
N SER A 9 11.67 6.12 -9.03
CA SER A 9 11.08 4.78 -8.95
C SER A 9 11.50 4.01 -7.69
N SER A 10 12.66 4.32 -7.11
CA SER A 10 13.19 3.55 -5.97
C SER A 10 12.47 3.88 -4.66
N ILE A 11 12.14 5.15 -4.37
CA ILE A 11 11.38 5.51 -3.16
C ILE A 11 10.03 4.79 -3.06
N PRO A 12 9.16 4.85 -4.10
CA PRO A 12 7.90 4.11 -4.05
C PRO A 12 8.15 2.61 -4.00
N GLY A 13 9.19 2.08 -4.67
CA GLY A 13 9.57 0.67 -4.58
C GLY A 13 9.90 0.22 -3.14
N TRP A 14 10.75 0.97 -2.42
CA TRP A 14 11.05 0.71 -1.00
C TRP A 14 9.80 0.83 -0.11
N THR A 15 8.95 1.82 -0.39
CA THR A 15 7.69 2.01 0.35
C THR A 15 6.77 0.80 0.14
N GLN A 16 6.62 0.33 -1.10
CA GLN A 16 5.83 -0.86 -1.43
C GLN A 16 6.40 -2.13 -0.81
N MET A 17 7.73 -2.27 -0.73
CA MET A 17 8.36 -3.39 -0.02
C MET A 17 8.04 -3.37 1.48
N CYS A 18 8.16 -2.23 2.16
CA CYS A 18 7.78 -2.08 3.57
C CYS A 18 6.29 -2.37 3.78
N LEU A 19 5.44 -1.99 2.82
CA LEU A 19 4.01 -2.25 2.83
C LEU A 19 3.74 -3.77 2.66
N GLY A 20 4.45 -4.44 1.75
CA GLY A 20 4.44 -5.89 1.59
C GLY A 20 4.91 -6.64 2.83
N LEU A 21 5.96 -6.17 3.51
CA LEU A 21 6.39 -6.70 4.82
C LEU A 21 5.29 -6.61 5.87
N GLY A 22 4.58 -5.48 5.93
CA GLY A 22 3.41 -5.31 6.79
C GLY A 22 2.30 -6.31 6.48
N TYR A 23 2.02 -6.58 5.21
CA TYR A 23 1.06 -7.60 4.78
C TYR A 23 1.45 -9.02 5.15
N ILE A 24 2.76 -9.33 5.21
CA ILE A 24 3.28 -10.63 5.64
C ILE A 24 3.19 -10.79 7.16
N ILE A 25 3.71 -9.81 7.89
CA ILE A 25 3.91 -9.88 9.34
C ILE A 25 2.60 -9.62 10.10
N GLY A 26 1.74 -8.75 9.55
CA GLY A 26 0.49 -8.32 10.18
C GLY A 26 -0.46 -9.47 10.54
N PRO A 27 -0.86 -10.33 9.58
CA PRO A 27 -1.76 -11.44 9.83
C PRO A 27 -1.20 -12.47 10.82
N VAL A 28 0.10 -12.77 10.77
CA VAL A 28 0.76 -13.72 11.67
C VAL A 28 0.84 -13.20 13.10
N LEU A 29 1.25 -11.94 13.28
CA LEU A 29 1.24 -11.32 14.60
C LEU A 29 -0.19 -11.20 15.13
N GLY A 30 -1.13 -10.78 14.29
CA GLY A 30 -2.54 -10.63 14.64
C GLY A 30 -3.18 -11.94 15.09
N SER A 31 -2.90 -13.06 14.40
CA SER A 31 -3.43 -14.38 14.76
C SER A 31 -2.82 -14.90 16.07
N LEU A 32 -1.52 -14.76 16.27
CA LEU A 32 -0.86 -15.12 17.54
C LEU A 32 -1.43 -14.32 18.72
N LEU A 33 -1.56 -12.99 18.57
CA LEU A 33 -2.12 -12.11 19.59
C LEU A 33 -3.57 -12.47 19.93
N PHE A 34 -4.33 -12.91 18.93
CA PHE A 34 -5.70 -13.38 19.12
C PHE A 34 -5.76 -14.70 19.93
N GLU A 35 -4.87 -15.66 19.66
CA GLU A 35 -4.82 -16.93 20.41
C GLU A 35 -4.46 -16.73 21.88
N PHE A 36 -3.52 -15.83 22.19
CA PHE A 36 -3.06 -15.59 23.57
C PHE A 36 -3.97 -14.68 24.39
N GLY A 37 -4.59 -13.67 23.77
CA GLY A 37 -5.32 -12.61 24.49
C GLY A 37 -6.77 -12.42 24.05
N GLY A 38 -7.29 -13.32 23.20
CA GLY A 38 -8.62 -13.23 22.64
C GLY A 38 -8.78 -12.05 21.68
N PHE A 39 -10.03 -11.69 21.40
CA PHE A 39 -10.37 -10.70 20.37
C PHE A 39 -9.79 -9.31 20.64
N GLY A 40 -9.66 -8.87 21.89
CA GLY A 40 -9.27 -7.49 22.22
C GLY A 40 -7.78 -7.19 22.07
N LEU A 41 -6.91 -8.17 22.34
CA LEU A 41 -5.46 -7.97 22.47
C LEU A 41 -4.79 -7.42 21.19
N PRO A 42 -5.11 -7.92 19.97
CA PRO A 42 -4.56 -7.36 18.73
C PRO A 42 -4.89 -5.87 18.57
N PHE A 43 -6.11 -5.46 18.90
CA PHE A 43 -6.54 -4.06 18.71
C PHE A 43 -5.83 -3.10 19.66
N TYR A 44 -5.63 -3.48 20.92
CA TYR A 44 -4.93 -2.61 21.87
C TYR A 44 -3.46 -2.41 21.49
N ILE A 45 -2.79 -3.47 21.04
CA ILE A 45 -1.36 -3.42 20.68
C ILE A 45 -1.17 -2.66 19.37
N PHE A 46 -1.88 -3.03 18.30
CA PHE A 46 -1.76 -2.31 17.02
C PHE A 46 -2.27 -0.87 17.10
N GLY A 47 -3.35 -0.62 17.84
CA GLY A 47 -3.86 0.72 18.09
C GLY A 47 -2.85 1.60 18.84
N GLY A 48 -2.17 1.04 19.85
CA GLY A 48 -1.11 1.72 20.58
C GLY A 48 0.10 2.07 19.69
N ILE A 49 0.54 1.12 18.85
CA ILE A 49 1.64 1.34 17.89
C ILE A 49 1.27 2.47 16.91
N ILE A 50 0.07 2.46 16.35
CA ILE A 50 -0.38 3.50 15.41
C ILE A 50 -0.44 4.87 16.09
N LEU A 51 -0.92 4.93 17.34
CA LEU A 51 -1.01 6.18 18.08
C LEU A 51 0.38 6.75 18.38
N PHE A 52 1.34 5.89 18.72
CA PHE A 52 2.74 6.27 18.91
C PHE A 52 3.36 6.79 17.60
N LEU A 53 3.18 6.08 16.48
CA LEU A 53 3.65 6.53 15.17
C LEU A 53 3.02 7.87 14.76
N ALA A 54 1.72 8.05 15.01
CA ALA A 54 1.05 9.31 14.72
C ALA A 54 1.64 10.47 15.52
N PHE A 55 1.99 10.23 16.79
CA PHE A 55 2.65 11.22 17.63
C PHE A 55 4.06 11.55 17.12
N ASP A 56 4.86 10.55 16.77
CA ASP A 56 6.18 10.75 16.18
C ASP A 56 6.11 11.54 14.87
N LEU A 57 5.10 11.25 14.04
CA LEU A 57 4.89 11.92 12.77
C LEU A 57 4.57 13.42 12.95
N LEU A 58 3.85 13.79 14.02
CA LEU A 58 3.61 15.20 14.37
C LEU A 58 4.88 15.94 14.80
N LEU A 59 5.87 15.24 15.38
CA LEU A 59 7.13 15.84 15.81
C LEU A 59 8.16 15.90 14.69
N ILE A 60 8.24 14.86 13.87
CA ILE A 60 9.26 14.69 12.83
C ILE A 60 8.88 15.43 11.55
N VAL A 61 7.62 15.40 11.15
CA VAL A 61 7.19 16.03 9.90
C VAL A 61 7.10 17.54 10.13
N PRO A 62 8.04 18.35 9.58
CA PRO A 62 7.93 19.78 9.70
C PRO A 62 6.64 20.23 9.00
N ASN A 63 5.97 21.23 9.58
CA ASN A 63 4.79 21.83 8.96
C ASN A 63 5.22 22.59 7.70
N ILE A 64 5.32 21.88 6.57
CA ILE A 64 5.63 22.47 5.29
C ILE A 64 4.38 23.23 4.88
N LYS A 65 4.41 24.56 5.05
CA LYS A 65 3.37 25.44 4.51
C LYS A 65 3.24 25.15 3.02
N PRO A 66 2.04 24.80 2.52
CA PRO A 66 1.81 24.58 1.09
C PRO A 66 2.02 25.92 0.37
N GLY A 67 3.25 26.17 -0.08
CA GLY A 67 3.64 27.46 -0.63
C GLY A 67 5.14 27.67 -0.79
N THR A 68 6.00 26.97 -0.04
CA THR A 68 7.46 27.12 -0.20
C THR A 68 8.02 26.22 -1.30
N ALA A 69 7.44 25.04 -1.53
CA ALA A 69 7.75 24.20 -2.69
C ALA A 69 7.23 24.80 -4.03
N ALA A 70 6.30 25.77 -3.96
CA ALA A 70 5.77 26.47 -5.13
C ALA A 70 6.65 27.65 -5.59
N ARG A 71 7.66 28.05 -4.81
CA ARG A 71 8.51 29.21 -5.17
C ARG A 71 9.53 28.92 -6.25
N ASP A 72 9.86 27.65 -6.49
CA ASP A 72 10.70 27.25 -7.63
C ASP A 72 9.90 27.09 -8.93
N HIS A 73 8.57 27.18 -8.87
CA HIS A 73 7.71 27.11 -10.05
C HIS A 73 7.67 28.44 -10.84
N LYS A 74 8.15 29.55 -10.27
CA LYS A 74 8.16 30.87 -10.94
C LYS A 74 9.29 31.05 -11.94
N SER A 75 10.32 30.19 -11.97
CA SER A 75 11.38 30.27 -12.98
C SER A 75 11.16 29.37 -14.20
N LEU A 76 10.12 28.52 -14.20
CA LEU A 76 9.76 27.63 -15.32
C LEU A 76 8.41 28.01 -15.96
N ALA A 77 7.88 29.19 -15.66
CA ALA A 77 6.63 29.73 -16.23
C ALA A 77 6.78 30.20 -17.70
N HIS A 78 7.56 29.47 -18.51
CA HIS A 78 7.56 29.56 -19.97
C HIS A 78 7.16 28.23 -20.63
N ASP A 79 6.43 27.35 -19.94
CA ASP A 79 5.78 26.24 -20.61
C ASP A 79 4.28 26.19 -20.26
N SER A 80 3.54 26.84 -21.14
CA SER A 80 2.08 26.90 -21.24
C SER A 80 1.46 25.51 -21.34
N LYS A 81 1.19 24.86 -20.20
CA LYS A 81 0.22 23.75 -20.12
C LYS A 81 -0.86 24.06 -19.08
N PRO A 82 -2.15 23.97 -19.46
CA PRO A 82 -3.26 24.33 -18.58
C PRO A 82 -3.31 23.40 -17.35
N PRO A 83 -3.87 23.87 -16.22
CA PRO A 83 -3.99 23.07 -15.00
C PRO A 83 -4.78 21.79 -15.29
N LEU A 84 -4.20 20.64 -14.90
CA LEU A 84 -4.82 19.32 -15.04
C LEU A 84 -6.21 19.33 -14.39
N THR A 85 -7.23 19.29 -15.23
CA THR A 85 -8.63 19.25 -14.80
C THR A 85 -9.10 17.80 -14.88
N ILE A 86 -9.94 17.31 -13.97
CA ILE A 86 -10.46 15.92 -13.99
C ILE A 86 -11.04 15.55 -15.38
N LYS A 87 -11.67 16.51 -16.05
CA LYS A 87 -12.15 16.35 -17.44
C LYS A 87 -11.04 16.12 -18.47
N SER A 88 -9.84 16.69 -18.30
CA SER A 88 -8.70 16.47 -19.20
C SER A 88 -8.00 15.12 -18.96
N VAL A 89 -8.09 14.58 -17.74
CA VAL A 89 -7.59 13.24 -17.40
C VAL A 89 -8.43 12.17 -18.11
N PHE A 90 -9.76 12.24 -18.02
CA PHE A 90 -10.67 11.31 -18.70
C PHE A 90 -10.65 11.44 -20.23
N LYS A 91 -10.32 12.61 -20.76
CA LYS A 91 -10.26 12.85 -22.21
C LYS A 91 -8.96 12.33 -22.84
N SER A 92 -7.91 12.14 -22.05
CA SER A 92 -6.60 11.72 -22.54
C SER A 92 -6.40 10.23 -22.32
N PHE A 93 -6.43 9.45 -23.41
CA PHE A 93 -6.28 7.99 -23.35
C PHE A 93 -5.01 7.54 -22.61
N ASN A 94 -3.89 8.23 -22.82
CA ASN A 94 -2.62 7.93 -22.14
C ASN A 94 -2.67 8.15 -20.62
N LEU A 95 -3.53 9.05 -20.12
CA LEU A 95 -3.67 9.32 -18.69
C LEU A 95 -4.70 8.39 -18.04
N SER A 96 -5.72 7.91 -18.76
CA SER A 96 -6.71 6.98 -18.23
C SER A 96 -6.20 5.54 -18.16
N LEU A 97 -5.23 5.17 -19.01
CA LEU A 97 -4.73 3.80 -19.14
C LEU A 97 -4.16 3.22 -17.83
N PRO A 98 -3.34 3.95 -17.04
CA PRO A 98 -2.86 3.45 -15.74
C PRO A 98 -3.97 3.28 -14.70
N PHE A 99 -5.02 4.11 -14.73
CA PHE A 99 -6.14 3.97 -13.79
C PHE A 99 -6.99 2.75 -14.13
N PHE A 100 -7.22 2.49 -15.42
CA PHE A 100 -7.94 1.30 -15.86
C PHE A 100 -7.14 0.03 -15.56
N ASP A 101 -5.83 0.03 -15.83
CA ASP A 101 -4.93 -1.06 -15.45
C ASP A 101 -4.99 -1.35 -13.95
N LYS A 102 -4.86 -0.32 -13.10
CA LYS A 102 -4.99 -0.47 -11.65
C LYS A 102 -6.37 -0.97 -11.24
N PHE A 103 -7.44 -0.53 -11.89
CA PHE A 103 -8.79 -1.02 -11.62
C PHE A 103 -8.90 -2.53 -11.88
N VAL A 104 -8.45 -2.99 -13.04
CA VAL A 104 -8.45 -4.42 -13.39
C VAL A 104 -7.60 -5.23 -12.41
N LEU A 105 -6.41 -4.71 -12.06
CA LEU A 105 -5.51 -5.36 -11.11
C LEU A 105 -6.17 -5.51 -9.73
N TYR A 106 -6.68 -4.43 -9.13
CA TYR A 106 -7.31 -4.48 -7.81
C TYR A 106 -8.61 -5.29 -7.79
N TYR A 107 -9.38 -5.27 -8.88
CA TYR A 107 -10.56 -6.11 -9.00
C TYR A 107 -10.19 -7.60 -9.01
N GLY A 108 -9.15 -7.98 -9.78
CA GLY A 108 -8.62 -9.34 -9.80
C GLY A 108 -8.09 -9.79 -8.44
N THR A 109 -7.28 -8.95 -7.78
CA THR A 109 -6.78 -9.22 -6.43
C THR A 109 -7.92 -9.38 -5.42
N GLY A 110 -8.95 -8.53 -5.50
CA GLY A 110 -10.10 -8.61 -4.60
C GLY A 110 -10.90 -9.90 -4.76
N ILE A 111 -11.12 -10.37 -5.99
CA ILE A 111 -11.75 -11.68 -6.24
C ILE A 111 -10.87 -12.80 -5.69
N PHE A 112 -9.57 -12.75 -5.95
CA PHE A 112 -8.62 -13.76 -5.48
C PHE A 112 -8.64 -13.87 -3.95
N GLU A 113 -8.50 -12.75 -3.23
CA GLU A 113 -8.52 -12.73 -1.77
C GLU A 113 -9.87 -13.16 -1.19
N SER A 114 -10.97 -12.66 -1.76
CA SER A 114 -12.33 -12.95 -1.26
C SER A 114 -12.76 -14.39 -1.49
N MET A 115 -12.26 -15.04 -2.55
CA MET A 115 -12.62 -16.43 -2.88
C MET A 115 -11.66 -17.47 -2.31
N LEU A 116 -10.39 -17.13 -2.09
CA LEU A 116 -9.39 -18.10 -1.62
C LEU A 116 -9.72 -18.61 -0.20
N GLN A 117 -10.05 -17.71 0.72
CA GLN A 117 -10.38 -18.08 2.11
C GLN A 117 -11.58 -19.04 2.22
N PRO A 118 -12.78 -18.73 1.66
CA PRO A 118 -13.91 -19.65 1.76
C PRO A 118 -13.68 -20.95 0.98
N HIS A 119 -12.89 -20.95 -0.09
CA HIS A 119 -12.58 -22.19 -0.82
C HIS A 119 -11.64 -23.10 -0.02
N MET A 120 -10.65 -22.55 0.69
CA MET A 120 -9.74 -23.33 1.54
C MET A 120 -10.44 -23.93 2.77
N ILE A 121 -11.43 -23.22 3.33
CA ILE A 121 -12.18 -23.68 4.51
C ILE A 121 -13.28 -24.70 4.14
N ASN A 122 -13.96 -24.49 3.00
CA ASN A 122 -15.10 -25.32 2.59
C ASN A 122 -14.76 -26.47 1.62
N SER A 123 -13.54 -26.53 1.09
CA SER A 123 -13.07 -27.69 0.32
C SER A 123 -12.71 -28.86 1.27
N GLU A 124 -12.48 -30.06 0.73
CA GLU A 124 -12.16 -31.29 1.48
C GLU A 124 -10.96 -31.17 2.44
N ALA A 125 -10.18 -30.09 2.35
CA ALA A 125 -9.00 -29.82 3.16
C ALA A 125 -9.26 -29.36 4.60
N GLN A 126 -10.48 -28.91 4.97
CA GLN A 126 -10.83 -28.34 6.29
C GLN A 126 -9.71 -27.47 6.89
N ALA A 127 -9.16 -26.55 6.09
CA ALA A 127 -7.96 -25.83 6.46
C ALA A 127 -8.18 -24.95 7.70
N THR A 128 -7.24 -25.02 8.64
CA THR A 128 -7.29 -24.20 9.86
C THR A 128 -7.03 -22.73 9.50
N GLN A 129 -7.55 -21.79 10.29
CA GLN A 129 -7.35 -20.34 10.08
C GLN A 129 -5.86 -19.95 9.93
N PHE A 130 -4.97 -20.69 10.61
CA PHE A 130 -3.53 -20.56 10.48
C PHE A 130 -3.00 -20.94 9.08
N GLU A 131 -3.48 -22.03 8.48
CA GLU A 131 -3.03 -22.51 7.16
C GLU A 131 -3.48 -21.57 6.04
N VAL A 132 -4.69 -21.02 6.14
CA VAL A 132 -5.17 -19.96 5.25
C VAL A 132 -4.27 -18.74 5.32
N THR A 133 -3.90 -18.32 6.52
CA THR A 133 -3.00 -17.18 6.74
C THR A 133 -1.62 -17.45 6.15
N MET A 134 -1.11 -18.68 6.25
CA MET A 134 0.16 -19.09 5.68
C MET A 134 0.16 -19.09 4.15
N ALA A 135 -0.96 -19.44 3.51
CA ALA A 135 -1.09 -19.36 2.05
C ALA A 135 -1.04 -17.90 1.54
N PHE A 136 -1.74 -16.98 2.22
CA PHE A 136 -1.63 -15.54 1.91
C PHE A 136 -0.23 -14.99 2.15
N LEU A 137 0.48 -15.50 3.16
CA LEU A 137 1.86 -15.14 3.48
C LEU A 137 2.83 -15.51 2.34
N ILE A 138 2.68 -16.69 1.75
CA ILE A 138 3.49 -17.10 0.59
C ILE A 138 3.28 -16.17 -0.60
N VAL A 139 2.02 -15.80 -0.89
CA VAL A 139 1.69 -14.86 -1.97
C VAL A 139 2.29 -13.47 -1.71
N ALA A 140 2.17 -12.96 -0.49
CA ALA A 140 2.75 -11.68 -0.09
C ALA A 140 4.29 -11.71 -0.11
N GLY A 141 4.91 -12.85 0.26
CA GLY A 141 6.35 -13.08 0.15
C GLY A 141 6.85 -13.02 -1.28
N CYS A 142 6.16 -13.68 -2.21
CA CYS A 142 6.46 -13.58 -3.64
C CYS A 142 6.35 -12.13 -4.15
N TYR A 143 5.30 -11.41 -3.76
CA TYR A 143 5.14 -9.99 -4.10
C TYR A 143 6.28 -9.12 -3.56
N MET A 144 6.70 -9.34 -2.32
CA MET A 144 7.79 -8.60 -1.68
C MET A 144 9.13 -8.79 -2.38
N VAL A 145 9.43 -10.00 -2.88
CA VAL A 145 10.69 -10.29 -3.58
C VAL A 145 10.67 -9.75 -5.02
N THR A 146 9.52 -9.82 -5.71
CA THR A 146 9.44 -9.37 -7.10
C THR A 146 9.38 -7.85 -7.24
N THR A 147 8.74 -7.14 -6.31
CA THR A 147 8.58 -5.67 -6.34
C THR A 147 9.90 -4.90 -6.50
N PRO A 148 10.96 -5.13 -5.70
CA PRO A 148 12.23 -4.42 -5.86
C PRO A 148 13.01 -4.82 -7.13
N ILE A 149 12.74 -5.99 -7.71
CA ILE A 149 13.38 -6.45 -8.95
C ILE A 149 12.76 -5.75 -10.17
N THR A 150 11.45 -5.55 -10.16
CA THR A 150 10.72 -4.94 -11.27
C THR A 150 10.68 -3.42 -11.21
N GLY A 151 10.94 -2.82 -10.05
CA GLY A 151 10.98 -1.36 -9.85
C GLY A 151 9.60 -0.75 -9.65
#